data_AF-A0A4R2H3G1-F1
#
_entry.id   AF-A0A4R2H3G1-F1
#
_cell.length_a   1.000
_cell.length_b   1.000
_cell.length_c   1.000
_cell.angle_alpha   90.00
_cell.angle_beta   90.00
_cell.angle_gamma   90.00
#
_symmetry.space_group_name_H-M   'P 1'
#
loop_
_entity.id
_entity.type
_entity.pdbx_description
1 polymer ?
#
loop_
_entity_poly.entity_id
_entity_poly.type
_entity_poly.pdbx_seq_one_letter_code
_entity_poly.pdbx_strand_id
1 'polypeptide(L)'
;SDAKNVAMYSACKNRGTAWEVLKFATSKEQDGKFLETTGQMPLRKDVASTYADYFAKNPDYKTFADQAARTTDVPNVPNSITIWQTFRDAYSKSVIFGRDDAGVALDGAAQTIDQLASKP
;
A
#
# COMPACT_ATOMS: atom_id res chain seq x y z
N SER A 1 0.68 -3.00 2.06
CA SER A 1 1.43 -1.77 1.97
C SER A 1 0.58 -0.73 1.23
N ASP A 2 0.82 0.56 1.46
CA ASP A 2 0.39 1.61 0.51
C ASP A 2 1.50 1.79 -0.53
N ALA A 3 1.70 0.74 -1.33
CA ALA A 3 2.78 0.68 -2.29
C ALA A 3 2.62 1.77 -3.36
N LYS A 4 3.62 2.65 -3.48
CA LYS A 4 3.73 3.58 -4.61
C LYS A 4 4.50 2.88 -5.72
N ASN A 5 3.76 2.45 -6.73
CA ASN A 5 4.28 1.69 -7.86
C ASN A 5 4.55 2.61 -9.05
N VAL A 6 5.52 2.21 -9.88
CA VAL A 6 5.74 2.81 -11.19
C VAL A 6 5.34 1.77 -12.24
N ALA A 7 4.54 2.17 -13.23
CA ALA A 7 4.06 1.30 -14.29
C ALA A 7 4.31 1.91 -15.66
N MET A 8 4.52 1.05 -16.66
CA MET A 8 4.60 1.48 -18.05
C MET A 8 3.20 1.54 -18.65
N TYR A 9 2.83 2.69 -19.22
CA TYR A 9 1.58 2.81 -19.95
C TYR A 9 1.54 1.82 -21.12
N SER A 10 0.43 1.10 -21.27
CA SER A 10 0.31 -0.02 -22.21
C SER A 10 0.53 0.38 -23.68
N ALA A 11 0.15 1.61 -24.04
CA ALA A 11 0.35 2.15 -25.39
C ALA A 11 1.62 3.03 -25.51
N CYS A 12 2.59 2.91 -24.60
CA CYS A 12 3.87 3.59 -24.72
C CYS A 12 4.59 3.18 -26.02
N LYS A 13 4.90 4.15 -26.88
CA LYS A 13 5.62 3.91 -28.14
C LYS A 13 7.12 3.61 -27.90
N ASN A 14 7.71 4.18 -26.85
CA ASN A 14 9.15 4.11 -26.57
C ASN A 14 9.46 3.14 -25.40
N ARG A 15 9.00 1.88 -25.52
CA ARG A 15 9.04 0.90 -24.42
C ARG A 15 10.45 0.60 -23.90
N GLY A 16 11.45 0.57 -24.79
CA GLY A 16 12.85 0.35 -24.40
C GLY A 16 13.37 1.45 -23.47
N THR A 17 13.25 2.72 -23.89
CA THR A 17 13.63 3.86 -23.06
C THR A 17 12.81 3.91 -21.76
N ALA A 18 11.51 3.65 -21.82
CA ALA A 18 10.66 3.60 -20.63
C ALA A 18 11.13 2.51 -19.64
N TRP A 19 11.56 1.35 -20.14
CA TRP A 19 12.12 0.29 -19.32
C TRP A 19 13.44 0.69 -18.65
N GLU A 20 14.33 1.38 -19.39
CA GLU A 20 15.57 1.91 -18.80
C GLU A 20 15.28 2.93 -17.70
N VAL A 21 14.29 3.81 -17.87
CA VAL A 21 13.87 4.76 -16.84
C VAL A 21 13.32 4.05 -15.61
N LEU A 22 12.48 3.01 -15.79
CA LEU A 22 11.96 2.22 -14.67
C LEU A 22 13.09 1.58 -13.87
N LYS A 23 14.03 0.90 -14.54
CA LYS A 23 15.20 0.29 -13.89
C LYS A 23 16.06 1.31 -13.15
N PHE A 24 16.29 2.46 -13.76
CA PHE A 24 17.05 3.54 -13.14
C PHE A 24 16.34 4.04 -11.88
N ALA A 25 15.06 4.42 -12.01
CA ALA A 25 14.27 5.02 -10.94
C ALA A 25 14.10 4.10 -9.72
N THR A 26 14.05 2.77 -9.94
CA THR A 26 13.94 1.77 -8.86
C THR A 26 15.26 1.05 -8.58
N SER A 27 16.39 1.64 -8.95
CA SER A 27 17.71 1.09 -8.63
C SER A 27 18.03 1.28 -7.15
N LYS A 28 18.97 0.48 -6.62
CA LYS A 28 19.40 0.60 -5.21
C LYS A 28 19.84 2.02 -4.86
N GLU A 29 20.54 2.70 -5.77
CA GLU A 29 21.01 4.06 -5.57
C GLU A 29 19.85 5.05 -5.51
N GLN A 30 18.90 4.98 -6.45
CA GLN A 30 17.76 5.91 -6.49
C GLN A 30 16.79 5.68 -5.33
N ASP A 31 16.55 4.42 -4.93
CA ASP A 31 15.80 4.08 -3.72
C ASP A 31 16.45 4.69 -2.46
N GLY A 32 17.79 4.67 -2.37
CA GLY A 32 18.53 5.29 -1.27
C GLY A 32 18.37 6.81 -1.25
N LYS A 33 18.50 7.47 -2.41
CA LYS A 33 18.27 8.92 -2.55
C LYS A 33 16.84 9.30 -2.18
N PHE A 34 15.87 8.49 -2.59
CA PHE A 34 14.46 8.70 -2.25
C PHE A 34 14.22 8.59 -0.74
N LEU A 35 14.77 7.55 -0.10
CA LEU A 35 14.72 7.36 1.35
C LEU A 35 15.36 8.53 2.10
N GLU A 36 16.56 8.96 1.69
CA GLU A 36 17.27 10.08 2.30
C GLU A 36 16.52 11.40 2.18
N THR A 37 15.91 11.64 1.02
CA THR A 37 15.22 12.91 0.72
C THR A 37 13.85 13.01 1.39
N THR A 38 13.12 11.90 1.47
CA THR A 38 11.69 11.92 1.83
C THR A 38 11.36 11.17 3.12
N GLY A 39 12.25 10.30 3.59
CA GLY A 39 11.96 9.31 4.62
C GLY A 39 11.04 8.17 4.18
N GLN A 40 10.50 8.20 2.96
CA GLN A 40 9.63 7.12 2.50
C GLN A 40 10.44 5.85 2.24
N MET A 41 9.93 4.73 2.74
CA MET A 41 10.65 3.47 2.73
C MET A 41 10.48 2.73 1.41
N PRO A 42 11.58 2.44 0.70
CA PRO A 42 11.50 1.66 -0.53
C PRO A 42 10.97 0.24 -0.23
N LEU A 43 10.12 -0.28 -1.12
CA LEU A 43 9.70 -1.69 -1.10
C LEU A 43 10.79 -2.60 -1.67
N ARG A 44 11.97 -2.53 -1.05
CA ARG A 44 13.15 -3.30 -1.37
C ARG A 44 13.34 -4.37 -0.30
N LYS A 45 13.62 -5.60 -0.73
CA LYS A 45 14.03 -6.66 0.19
C LYS A 45 15.27 -6.21 0.99
N ASP A 46 15.28 -6.51 2.29
CA ASP A 46 16.42 -6.22 3.16
C ASP A 46 16.74 -4.71 3.25
N VAL A 47 15.71 -3.84 3.22
CA VAL A 47 15.86 -2.37 3.23
C VAL A 47 16.69 -1.87 4.42
N ALA A 48 16.48 -2.44 5.62
CA ALA A 48 17.18 -2.06 6.84
C ALA A 48 18.69 -2.27 6.75
N SER A 49 19.13 -3.43 6.24
CA SER A 49 20.54 -3.72 6.04
C SER A 49 21.11 -3.04 4.80
N THR A 50 20.30 -2.85 3.76
CA THR A 50 20.72 -2.21 2.50
C THR A 50 21.10 -0.74 2.71
N TYR A 51 20.41 -0.05 3.62
CA TYR A 51 20.61 1.38 3.94
C TYR A 51 20.95 1.59 5.43
N ALA A 52 21.81 0.73 5.99
CA ALA A 52 22.13 0.73 7.43
C ALA A 52 22.55 2.13 7.96
N ASP A 53 23.32 2.89 7.19
CA ASP A 53 23.76 4.25 7.56
C ASP A 53 22.59 5.21 7.73
N TYR A 54 21.56 5.12 6.89
CA TYR A 54 20.34 5.92 7.03
C TYR A 54 19.65 5.61 8.36
N PHE A 55 19.47 4.33 8.69
CA PHE A 55 18.81 3.92 9.92
C PHE A 55 19.67 4.14 11.18
N ALA A 56 21.00 4.17 11.05
CA ALA A 56 21.88 4.58 12.13
C ALA A 56 21.72 6.07 12.46
N LYS A 57 21.58 6.92 11.45
CA LYS A 57 21.33 8.37 11.60
C LYS A 57 19.89 8.68 11.99
N ASN A 58 18.94 7.83 11.59
CA ASN A 58 17.50 8.00 11.82
C ASN A 58 16.94 6.80 12.60
N PRO A 59 17.27 6.66 13.90
CA PRO A 59 16.90 5.48 14.68
C PRO A 59 15.39 5.25 14.77
N ASP A 60 14.59 6.31 14.76
CA ASP A 60 13.12 6.22 14.77
C ASP A 60 12.55 5.50 13.54
N TYR A 61 13.30 5.46 12.43
CA TYR A 61 12.90 4.77 11.21
C TYR A 61 13.06 3.26 11.27
N LYS A 62 13.82 2.72 12.24
CA LYS A 62 14.05 1.28 12.37
C LYS A 62 12.76 0.51 12.61
N THR A 63 11.89 1.01 13.48
CA THR A 63 10.60 0.37 13.76
C THR A 63 9.75 0.26 12.50
N PHE A 64 9.73 1.30 11.67
CA PHE A 64 9.01 1.25 10.40
C PHE A 64 9.63 0.18 9.47
N ALA A 65 10.97 0.12 9.38
CA ALA A 65 11.65 -0.90 8.56
C ALA A 65 11.36 -2.32 9.01
N ASP A 66 11.31 -2.56 10.31
CA ASP A 66 10.94 -3.86 10.88
C ASP A 66 9.48 -4.23 10.60
N GLN A 67 8.58 -3.25 10.58
CA GLN A 67 7.17 -3.46 10.22
C GLN A 67 6.98 -3.80 8.75
N ALA A 68 7.89 -3.41 7.86
CA ALA A 68 7.75 -3.69 6.43
C ALA A 68 7.54 -5.19 6.14
N ALA A 69 8.19 -6.07 6.92
CA ALA A 69 8.06 -7.52 6.82
C ALA A 69 6.68 -8.07 7.24
N ARG A 70 5.83 -7.24 7.85
CA ARG A 70 4.51 -7.61 8.39
C ARG A 70 3.36 -6.92 7.65
N THR A 71 3.65 -6.12 6.64
CA THR A 71 2.61 -5.46 5.84
C THR A 71 2.07 -6.39 4.76
N THR A 72 0.77 -6.37 4.52
CA THR A 72 0.12 -6.97 3.36
C THR A 72 -0.51 -5.88 2.51
N ASP A 73 -0.55 -6.07 1.19
CA ASP A 73 -1.18 -5.13 0.27
C ASP A 73 -2.68 -5.06 0.46
N VAL A 74 -3.21 -3.87 0.19
CA VAL A 74 -4.65 -3.66 0.13
C VAL A 74 -5.18 -4.54 -1.00
N PRO A 75 -6.16 -5.42 -0.74
CA PRO A 75 -6.72 -6.27 -1.78
C PRO A 75 -7.13 -5.48 -3.03
N ASN A 76 -6.50 -5.80 -4.16
CA ASN A 76 -6.85 -5.24 -5.46
C ASN A 76 -7.79 -6.20 -6.18
N VAL A 77 -9.08 -6.09 -5.88
CA VAL A 77 -10.16 -6.91 -6.43
C VAL A 77 -11.11 -6.06 -7.26
N PRO A 78 -11.87 -6.67 -8.20
CA PRO A 78 -13.02 -6.02 -8.80
C PRO A 78 -13.93 -5.41 -7.72
N ASN A 79 -14.55 -4.28 -8.03
CA ASN A 79 -15.45 -3.56 -7.11
C ASN A 79 -14.78 -3.07 -5.80
N SER A 80 -13.45 -3.06 -5.70
CA SER A 80 -12.73 -2.66 -4.47
C SER A 80 -13.14 -1.30 -3.92
N ILE A 81 -13.36 -0.29 -4.77
CA ILE A 81 -13.85 1.03 -4.32
C ILE A 81 -15.17 0.92 -3.56
N THR A 82 -16.14 0.18 -4.13
CA THR A 82 -17.44 -0.03 -3.50
C THR A 82 -17.31 -0.85 -2.22
N ILE A 83 -16.50 -1.91 -2.23
CA ILE A 83 -16.22 -2.73 -1.03
C ILE A 83 -15.71 -1.85 0.12
N TRP A 84 -14.71 -1.00 -0.13
CA TRP A 84 -14.15 -0.12 0.90
C TRP A 84 -15.16 0.92 1.39
N GLN A 85 -16.01 1.43 0.49
CA GLN A 85 -17.06 2.37 0.87
C GLN A 85 -18.14 1.69 1.73
N THR A 86 -18.57 0.47 1.37
CA THR A 86 -19.53 -0.33 2.16
C THR A 86 -19.04 -0.56 3.58
N PHE A 87 -17.77 -0.97 3.73
CA PHE A 87 -17.15 -1.12 5.06
C PHE A 87 -17.11 0.22 5.83
N ARG A 88 -16.65 1.29 5.16
CA ARG A 88 -16.50 2.61 5.80
C ARG A 88 -17.83 3.17 6.30
N ASP A 89 -18.90 3.02 5.52
CA ASP A 89 -20.23 3.52 5.88
C ASP A 89 -20.78 2.77 7.10
N ALA A 90 -20.68 1.44 7.10
CA ALA A 90 -21.09 0.60 8.23
C ALA A 90 -20.29 0.91 9.50
N TYR A 91 -18.95 0.97 9.39
CA TYR A 91 -18.08 1.28 10.52
C TYR A 91 -18.34 2.68 11.08
N SER A 92 -18.46 3.69 10.23
CA SER A 92 -18.70 5.06 10.68
C SER A 92 -20.06 5.18 11.39
N LYS A 93 -21.12 4.63 10.80
CA LYS A 93 -22.47 4.70 11.37
C LYS A 93 -22.58 3.95 12.70
N SER A 94 -22.04 2.73 12.78
CA SER A 94 -22.19 1.86 13.95
C SER A 94 -21.12 2.10 15.02
N VAL A 95 -19.85 2.05 14.69
CA VAL A 95 -18.74 2.12 15.66
C VAL A 95 -18.44 3.56 16.07
N ILE A 96 -18.29 4.48 15.10
CA ILE A 96 -17.91 5.85 15.41
C ILE A 96 -19.10 6.63 15.99
N PHE A 97 -20.26 6.54 15.34
CA PHE A 97 -21.42 7.35 15.71
C PHE A 97 -22.45 6.62 16.59
N GLY A 98 -22.31 5.32 16.82
CA GLY A 98 -23.20 4.57 17.72
C GLY A 98 -24.65 4.53 17.27
N ARG A 99 -24.94 4.69 15.97
CA ARG A 99 -26.32 4.81 15.46
C ARG A 99 -26.99 3.46 15.22
N ASP A 100 -26.19 2.42 15.02
CA ASP A 100 -26.62 1.04 14.84
C ASP A 100 -25.78 0.12 15.74
N ASP A 101 -26.26 -1.08 16.01
CA ASP A 101 -25.45 -2.12 16.66
C ASP A 101 -24.26 -2.50 15.77
N ALA A 102 -23.06 -2.53 16.35
CA ALA A 102 -21.82 -2.76 15.62
C ALA A 102 -21.71 -4.18 15.06
N GLY A 103 -22.16 -5.20 15.81
CA GLY A 103 -22.11 -6.58 15.34
C GLY A 103 -23.00 -6.77 14.12
N VAL A 104 -24.28 -6.38 14.25
CA VAL A 104 -25.26 -6.49 13.17
C VAL A 104 -24.85 -5.69 11.93
N ALA A 105 -24.37 -4.45 12.11
CA ALA A 105 -23.98 -3.59 11.00
C ALA A 105 -22.76 -4.13 10.24
N LEU A 106 -21.75 -4.64 10.96
CA LEU A 106 -20.54 -5.18 10.34
C LEU A 106 -20.79 -6.55 9.69
N ASP A 107 -21.64 -7.40 10.27
CA ASP A 107 -22.05 -8.66 9.65
C ASP A 107 -22.79 -8.43 8.33
N GLY A 108 -23.72 -7.46 8.30
CA GLY A 108 -24.42 -7.08 7.07
C GLY A 108 -23.49 -6.48 6.00
N ALA A 109 -22.50 -5.69 6.42
CA ALA A 109 -21.47 -5.17 5.52
C ALA A 109 -20.61 -6.30 4.94
N ALA A 110 -20.22 -7.28 5.77
CA ALA A 110 -19.44 -8.44 5.33
C ALA A 110 -20.19 -9.24 4.25
N GLN A 111 -21.46 -9.56 4.47
CA GLN A 111 -22.29 -10.26 3.46
C GLN A 111 -22.37 -9.51 2.13
N THR A 112 -22.51 -8.18 2.18
CA THR A 112 -22.56 -7.34 0.98
C THR A 112 -21.20 -7.33 0.26
N ILE A 113 -20.12 -7.24 1.02
CA ILE A 113 -18.74 -7.27 0.49
C ILE A 113 -18.44 -8.61 -0.17
N ASP A 114 -18.83 -9.73 0.42
CA ASP A 114 -18.65 -11.06 -0.17
C ASP A 114 -19.34 -11.17 -1.54
N GLN A 115 -20.57 -10.64 -1.65
CA GLN A 115 -21.28 -10.57 -2.93
C GLN A 115 -20.55 -9.69 -3.95
N LEU A 116 -20.01 -8.54 -3.54
CA LEU A 116 -19.26 -7.65 -4.42
C LEU A 116 -17.94 -8.26 -4.90
N ALA A 117 -17.23 -8.95 -4.00
CA ALA A 117 -15.95 -9.62 -4.29
C ALA A 117 -16.13 -10.84 -5.20
N SER A 118 -17.31 -11.48 -5.18
CA SER A 118 -17.63 -12.61 -6.06
C SER A 118 -17.94 -12.21 -7.52
N LYS A 119 -18.13 -10.91 -7.79
CA LYS A 119 -18.46 -10.40 -9.12
C LYS A 119 -17.18 -10.02 -9.88
N PRO A 120 -17.13 -10.29 -11.20
CA PRO A 120 -15.98 -9.93 -12.04
C PRO A 120 -15.78 -8.41 -12.17
#